data_AF-A0A3P9L7M3-F1
#
_entry.id   AF-A0A3P9L7M3-F1
#
_cell.length_a   1.000
_cell.length_b   1.000
_cell.length_c   1.000
_cell.angle_alpha   90.00
_cell.angle_beta   90.00
_cell.angle_gamma   90.00
#
_symmetry.space_group_name_H-M   'P 1'
#
loop_
_entity.id
_entity.type
_entity.pdbx_description
1 polymer ?
#
loop_
_entity_poly.entity_id
_entity_poly.type
_entity_poly.pdbx_seq_one_letter_code
_entity_poly.pdbx_strand_id
1 'polypeptide(L)'
;MSSRSSSTHQDGKTLQSDLKVSQKRTNLNVKLPAQEKKVELGKKVTLLRGISIIIGTIIGAGIFISPKGILRNTGSVGMSLVVWIACGVLSLFGALSYAELGTCIRKSGGHYTYIMEAFGPQMAFIRLWAELIAIRPAAMAVISLAFGQYILEPLFMPCAIPPMAVKLATTIGITSVMYLNCMSVTWTARIQILLTFSKLLAIIIIIVPGVYLLFKGEAPYPVPEGPN
;
A
#
# COMPACT_ATOMS: atom_id res chain seq x y z
N MET A 1 24.17 51.45 81.40
CA MET A 1 23.36 51.54 80.17
C MET A 1 23.28 50.15 79.53
N SER A 2 22.05 49.60 79.45
CA SER A 2 21.46 48.76 78.38
C SER A 2 22.36 47.75 77.65
N SER A 3 22.02 46.49 77.37
CA SER A 3 20.84 45.64 77.47
C SER A 3 21.33 44.27 76.97
N ARG A 4 21.01 43.17 77.64
CA ARG A 4 21.16 41.80 77.09
C ARG A 4 20.04 40.94 77.65
N SER A 5 18.95 40.81 76.91
CA SER A 5 17.97 39.75 77.16
C SER A 5 17.62 39.05 75.85
N SER A 6 17.42 37.73 76.00
CA SER A 6 16.56 36.90 75.13
C SER A 6 17.13 36.43 73.79
N SER A 7 18.15 35.58 73.84
CA SER A 7 18.48 34.64 72.77
C SER A 7 18.18 33.21 73.23
N THR A 8 17.04 32.62 72.85
CA THR A 8 16.86 31.15 72.72
C THR A 8 15.45 30.67 72.33
N HIS A 9 14.43 31.53 72.20
CA HIS A 9 13.05 31.03 72.01
C HIS A 9 12.52 30.96 70.57
N GLN A 10 13.34 31.22 69.55
CA GLN A 10 12.86 31.35 68.16
C GLN A 10 13.38 30.28 67.18
N ASP A 11 14.38 29.47 67.55
CA ASP A 11 15.00 28.48 66.66
C ASP A 11 14.20 27.17 66.49
N GLY A 12 13.35 26.82 67.45
CA GLY A 12 12.58 25.58 67.40
C GLY A 12 11.46 25.55 66.35
N LYS A 13 10.93 26.73 65.96
CA LYS A 13 9.87 26.85 64.94
C LYS A 13 10.41 26.82 63.52
N THR A 14 11.59 27.40 63.30
CA THR A 14 12.28 27.45 62.00
C THR A 14 12.78 26.07 61.57
N LEU A 15 13.36 25.29 62.50
CA LEU A 15 13.77 23.91 62.24
C LEU A 15 12.59 22.98 61.96
N GLN A 16 11.44 23.17 62.61
CA GLN A 16 10.21 22.42 62.34
C GLN A 16 9.58 22.80 60.99
N SER A 17 9.66 24.07 60.57
CA SER A 17 9.25 24.46 59.21
C SER A 17 10.19 23.89 58.15
N ASP A 18 11.50 23.84 58.41
CA ASP A 18 12.48 23.29 57.48
C ASP A 18 12.41 21.77 57.37
N LEU A 19 12.11 21.07 58.47
CA LEU A 19 11.79 19.64 58.47
C LEU A 19 10.48 19.36 57.72
N LYS A 20 9.44 20.19 57.87
CA LYS A 20 8.20 20.06 57.09
C LYS A 20 8.41 20.37 55.61
N VAL A 21 9.27 21.33 55.25
CA VAL A 21 9.63 21.66 53.87
C VAL A 21 10.49 20.55 53.25
N SER A 22 11.42 19.97 54.01
CA SER A 22 12.23 18.81 53.59
C SER A 22 11.37 17.56 53.42
N GLN A 23 10.47 17.27 54.36
CA GLN A 23 9.56 16.13 54.29
C GLN A 23 8.52 16.27 53.17
N LYS A 24 8.10 17.51 52.85
CA LYS A 24 7.25 17.83 51.68
C LYS A 24 8.01 17.70 50.35
N ARG A 25 9.34 17.89 50.33
CA ARG A 25 10.19 17.61 49.14
C ARG A 25 10.44 16.11 48.92
N THR A 26 10.50 15.29 49.97
CA THR A 26 10.53 13.82 49.83
C THR A 26 9.23 13.22 49.27
N ASN A 27 8.13 13.99 49.28
CA ASN A 27 6.87 13.62 48.63
C ASN A 27 6.66 14.34 47.30
N LEU A 28 7.71 14.93 46.72
CA LEU A 28 7.68 15.28 45.31
C LEU A 28 7.80 13.97 44.54
N ASN A 29 6.65 13.37 44.27
CA ASN A 29 6.48 12.30 43.29
C ASN A 29 7.09 12.78 41.97
N VAL A 30 8.38 12.49 41.79
CA VAL A 30 9.06 12.58 40.52
C VAL A 30 8.35 11.56 39.65
N LYS A 31 7.30 12.03 38.96
CA LYS A 31 6.78 11.36 37.77
C LYS A 31 7.95 11.29 36.80
N LEU A 32 8.71 10.20 36.88
CA LEU A 32 9.55 9.77 35.77
C LEU A 32 8.70 9.87 34.51
N PRO A 33 9.21 10.46 33.41
CA PRO A 33 8.46 10.56 32.18
C PRO A 33 7.88 9.19 31.87
N ALA A 34 6.56 9.16 31.67
CA ALA A 34 5.81 7.95 31.39
C ALA A 34 6.61 7.14 30.36
N GLN A 35 7.02 5.93 30.75
CA GLN A 35 7.58 4.92 29.86
C GLN A 35 6.86 5.06 28.52
N GLU A 36 7.58 5.49 27.47
CA GLU A 36 7.05 5.48 26.12
C GLU A 36 6.54 4.06 25.91
N LYS A 37 5.21 3.88 25.95
CA LYS A 37 4.58 2.64 25.55
C LYS A 37 4.92 2.51 24.08
N LYS A 38 6.03 1.81 23.80
CA LYS A 38 6.40 1.38 22.47
C LYS A 38 5.16 0.67 21.95
N VAL A 39 4.49 1.30 20.98
CA VAL A 39 3.28 0.77 20.36
C VAL A 39 3.71 -0.46 19.59
N GLU A 40 3.78 -1.59 20.28
CA GLU A 40 4.14 -2.85 19.67
C GLU A 40 2.89 -3.38 18.98
N LEU A 41 2.91 -3.36 17.65
CA LEU A 41 1.92 -4.00 16.80
C LEU A 41 1.83 -5.48 17.20
N GLY A 42 0.74 -5.86 17.85
CA GLY A 42 0.49 -7.26 18.19
C GLY A 42 0.57 -8.11 16.92
N LYS A 43 1.47 -9.11 16.90
CA LYS A 43 1.63 -10.06 15.80
C LYS A 43 0.37 -10.92 15.68
N LYS A 44 -0.66 -10.40 15.01
CA LYS A 44 -1.97 -11.06 14.80
C LYS A 44 -2.17 -11.53 13.34
N VAL A 45 -1.07 -11.78 12.61
CA VAL A 45 -1.12 -12.30 11.24
C VAL A 45 -0.74 -13.78 11.27
N THR A 46 -1.74 -14.66 11.11
CA THR A 46 -1.56 -16.11 10.90
C THR A 46 -1.10 -16.38 9.46
N LEU A 47 -0.43 -17.51 9.20
CA LEU A 47 0.04 -17.90 7.85
C LEU A 47 -1.06 -17.78 6.78
N LEU A 48 -2.23 -18.37 7.02
CA LEU A 48 -3.36 -18.30 6.07
C LEU A 48 -3.86 -16.87 5.84
N ARG A 49 -3.86 -16.02 6.88
CA ARG A 49 -4.20 -14.60 6.74
C ARG A 49 -3.16 -13.86 5.89
N GLY A 50 -1.88 -14.17 6.10
CA GLY A 50 -0.78 -13.62 5.29
C GLY A 50 -0.90 -14.01 3.81
N ILE A 51 -1.10 -15.30 3.53
CA ILE A 51 -1.29 -15.80 2.15
C ILE A 51 -2.49 -15.12 1.49
N SER A 52 -3.64 -15.07 2.17
CA SER A 52 -4.84 -14.43 1.64
C SER A 52 -4.63 -12.94 1.34
N ILE A 53 -3.91 -12.21 2.20
CA ILE A 53 -3.58 -10.80 1.97
C ILE A 53 -2.69 -10.66 0.73
N ILE A 54 -1.65 -11.50 0.60
CA ILE A 54 -0.73 -11.44 -0.55
C ILE A 54 -1.45 -11.74 -1.87
N ILE A 55 -2.31 -12.76 -1.91
CA ILE A 55 -3.10 -13.09 -3.10
C ILE A 55 -4.02 -11.91 -3.45
N GLY A 56 -4.70 -11.33 -2.46
CA GLY A 56 -5.61 -10.20 -2.66
C GLY A 56 -4.92 -8.90 -3.09
N THR A 57 -3.65 -8.70 -2.75
CA THR A 57 -2.90 -7.50 -3.16
C THR A 57 -2.22 -7.65 -4.52
N ILE A 58 -1.79 -8.87 -4.89
CA ILE A 58 -1.14 -9.14 -6.18
C ILE A 58 -2.17 -9.22 -7.32
N ILE A 59 -3.31 -9.85 -7.08
CA ILE A 59 -4.37 -9.96 -8.10
C ILE A 59 -5.07 -8.60 -8.25
N GLY A 60 -4.62 -7.83 -9.24
CA GLY A 60 -5.13 -6.50 -9.56
C GLY A 60 -5.96 -6.42 -10.83
N ALA A 61 -6.28 -5.20 -11.26
CA ALA A 61 -6.94 -4.94 -12.53
C ALA A 61 -6.06 -5.24 -13.76
N GLY A 62 -4.74 -5.42 -13.56
CA GLY A 62 -3.78 -5.68 -14.63
C GLY A 62 -4.12 -6.92 -15.47
N ILE A 63 -4.75 -7.95 -14.88
CA ILE A 63 -5.12 -9.16 -15.63
C ILE A 63 -6.13 -8.89 -16.75
N PHE A 64 -6.92 -7.82 -16.65
CA PHE A 64 -7.88 -7.43 -17.70
C PHE A 64 -7.22 -6.60 -18.81
N ILE A 65 -6.13 -5.88 -18.49
CA ILE A 65 -5.43 -4.95 -19.40
C ILE A 65 -4.29 -5.63 -20.14
N SER A 66 -3.44 -6.35 -19.40
CA SER A 66 -2.17 -6.89 -19.86
C SER A 66 -2.28 -7.91 -21.01
N PRO A 67 -3.28 -8.81 -21.08
CA PRO A 67 -3.33 -9.81 -22.16
C PRO A 67 -3.36 -9.20 -23.56
N LYS A 68 -4.13 -8.12 -23.77
CA LYS A 68 -4.20 -7.42 -25.07
C LYS A 68 -2.84 -6.83 -25.47
N GLY A 69 -2.11 -6.27 -24.51
CA GLY A 69 -0.77 -5.72 -24.74
C GLY A 69 0.28 -6.79 -25.02
N ILE A 70 0.26 -7.88 -24.25
CA ILE A 70 1.22 -8.99 -24.44
C ILE A 70 0.97 -9.64 -25.80
N LEU A 71 -0.27 -10.01 -26.12
CA LEU A 71 -0.61 -10.69 -27.37
C LEU A 71 -0.26 -9.84 -28.60
N ARG A 72 -0.49 -8.52 -28.55
CA ARG A 72 -0.13 -7.61 -29.63
C ARG A 72 1.38 -7.55 -29.88
N ASN A 73 2.18 -7.65 -28.81
CA ASN A 73 3.64 -7.59 -28.92
C ASN A 73 4.27 -8.96 -29.24
N THR A 74 3.66 -10.08 -28.81
CA THR A 74 4.17 -11.43 -29.08
C THR A 74 3.67 -11.99 -30.41
N GLY A 75 2.55 -11.50 -30.94
CA GLY A 75 1.94 -11.94 -32.21
C GLY A 75 1.33 -13.34 -32.19
N SER A 76 1.70 -14.19 -31.23
CA SER A 76 1.19 -15.56 -31.06
C SER A 76 0.72 -15.81 -29.63
N VAL A 77 -0.38 -16.57 -29.51
CA VAL A 77 -0.98 -16.98 -28.23
C VAL A 77 0.00 -17.86 -27.44
N GLY A 78 0.68 -18.81 -28.09
CA GLY A 78 1.65 -19.69 -27.42
C GLY A 78 2.82 -18.90 -26.80
N MET A 79 3.38 -17.94 -27.55
CA MET A 79 4.42 -17.04 -27.03
C MET A 79 3.91 -16.14 -25.90
N SER A 80 2.65 -15.70 -25.95
CA SER A 80 2.06 -14.91 -24.86
C SER A 80 2.02 -15.69 -23.54
N LEU A 81 1.73 -17.00 -23.57
CA LEU A 81 1.72 -17.86 -22.38
C LEU A 81 3.13 -18.07 -21.81
N VAL A 82 4.14 -18.24 -22.69
CA VAL A 82 5.55 -18.33 -22.27
C VAL A 82 5.99 -17.06 -21.55
N VAL A 83 5.64 -15.88 -22.08
CA VAL A 83 5.94 -14.58 -21.44
C VAL A 83 5.27 -14.48 -20.07
N TRP A 84 4.01 -14.90 -19.94
CA TRP A 84 3.32 -14.94 -18.64
C TRP A 84 4.03 -15.81 -17.62
N ILE A 85 4.45 -17.01 -18.00
CA ILE A 85 5.19 -17.93 -17.12
C ILE A 85 6.54 -17.33 -16.73
N ALA A 86 7.29 -16.77 -17.70
CA ALA A 86 8.58 -16.14 -17.45
C ALA A 86 8.47 -14.95 -16.47
N CYS A 87 7.47 -14.08 -16.64
CA CYS A 87 7.18 -12.99 -15.72
C CYS A 87 6.83 -13.52 -14.30
N GLY A 88 6.11 -14.63 -14.21
CA GLY A 88 5.79 -15.28 -12.94
C GLY A 88 7.03 -15.79 -12.21
N VAL A 89 7.94 -16.47 -12.91
CA VAL A 89 9.21 -16.96 -12.35
C VAL A 89 10.12 -15.79 -11.91
N LEU A 90 10.24 -14.76 -12.74
CA LEU A 90 11.01 -13.56 -12.38
C LEU A 90 10.43 -12.87 -11.13
N SER A 91 9.12 -12.78 -11.03
CA SER A 91 8.43 -12.22 -9.86
C SER A 91 8.66 -13.06 -8.60
N LEU A 92 8.73 -14.39 -8.74
CA LEU A 92 9.01 -15.31 -7.63
C LEU A 92 10.41 -15.05 -7.06
N PHE A 93 11.44 -14.95 -7.89
CA PHE A 93 12.79 -14.63 -7.43
C PHE A 93 12.84 -13.26 -6.75
N GLY A 94 12.18 -12.25 -7.31
CA GLY A 94 12.06 -10.94 -6.66
C GLY A 94 11.40 -11.01 -5.28
N ALA A 95 10.31 -11.79 -5.16
CA ALA A 95 9.60 -11.97 -3.89
C ALA A 95 10.46 -12.69 -2.84
N LEU A 96 11.24 -13.70 -3.23
CA LEU A 96 12.17 -14.40 -2.35
C LEU A 96 13.27 -13.46 -1.83
N SER A 97 13.89 -12.67 -2.70
CA SER A 97 14.88 -11.67 -2.29
C SER A 97 14.27 -10.64 -1.32
N TYR A 98 13.05 -10.17 -1.58
CA TYR A 98 12.35 -9.28 -0.65
C TYR A 98 11.97 -9.95 0.67
N ALA A 99 11.69 -11.25 0.67
CA ALA A 99 11.42 -12.00 1.89
C ALA A 99 12.69 -12.08 2.76
N GLU A 100 13.86 -12.35 2.17
CA GLU A 100 15.14 -12.34 2.88
C GLU A 100 15.41 -10.96 3.51
N LEU A 101 15.32 -9.89 2.71
CA LEU A 101 15.50 -8.52 3.21
C LEU A 101 14.51 -8.16 4.32
N GLY A 102 13.24 -8.59 4.19
CA GLY A 102 12.21 -8.36 5.20
C GLY A 102 12.42 -9.14 6.51
N THR A 103 13.13 -10.27 6.46
CA THR A 103 13.53 -11.01 7.66
C THR A 103 14.78 -10.44 8.33
N CYS A 104 15.73 -9.92 7.55
CA CYS A 104 16.96 -9.30 8.02
C CYS A 104 16.71 -7.90 8.64
N ILE A 105 15.99 -7.03 7.93
CA ILE A 105 15.77 -5.63 8.32
C ILE A 105 14.36 -5.47 8.89
N ARG A 106 14.23 -5.64 10.22
CA ARG A 106 12.96 -5.58 10.97
C ARG A 106 12.57 -4.15 11.39
N LYS A 107 12.83 -3.16 10.53
CA LYS A 107 12.47 -1.76 10.74
C LYS A 107 11.25 -1.41 9.88
N SER A 108 10.38 -0.53 10.38
CA SER A 108 9.23 -0.03 9.60
C SER A 108 9.70 0.84 8.42
N GLY A 109 8.98 0.80 7.29
CA GLY A 109 9.20 1.67 6.13
C GLY A 109 9.53 0.96 4.80
N GLY A 110 9.57 -0.38 4.80
CA GLY A 110 9.60 -1.19 3.58
C GLY A 110 10.80 -0.88 2.67
N HIS A 111 10.54 -0.69 1.37
CA HIS A 111 11.58 -0.45 0.35
C HIS A 111 12.51 0.71 0.68
N TYR A 112 11.98 1.81 1.24
CA TYR A 112 12.78 2.96 1.63
C TYR A 112 13.81 2.60 2.70
N THR A 113 13.35 1.89 3.74
CA THR A 113 14.20 1.45 4.86
C THR A 113 15.27 0.47 4.42
N TYR A 114 14.99 -0.40 3.46
CA TYR A 114 16.00 -1.31 2.90
C TYR A 114 17.13 -0.56 2.20
N ILE A 115 16.80 0.47 1.42
CA ILE A 115 17.80 1.27 0.70
C ILE A 115 18.55 2.19 1.67
N MET A 116 17.86 2.71 2.69
CA MET A 116 18.48 3.51 3.74
C MET A 116 19.52 2.71 4.52
N GLU A 117 19.25 1.44 4.83
CA GLU A 117 20.21 0.59 5.54
C GLU A 117 21.39 0.16 4.64
N ALA A 118 21.14 -0.13 3.37
CA ALA A 118 22.17 -0.64 2.45
C ALA A 118 23.05 0.44 1.83
N PHE A 119 22.49 1.61 1.50
CA PHE A 119 23.17 2.66 0.72
C PHE A 119 23.21 4.03 1.41
N GLY A 120 22.66 4.13 2.62
CA GLY A 120 22.64 5.37 3.39
C GLY A 120 21.57 6.39 2.97
N PRO A 121 21.53 7.56 3.62
CA PRO A 121 20.42 8.51 3.52
C PRO A 121 20.32 9.22 2.16
N GLN A 122 21.44 9.46 1.47
CA GLN A 122 21.46 10.17 0.18
C GLN A 122 20.75 9.37 -0.92
N MET A 123 21.08 8.09 -1.06
CA MET A 123 20.47 7.21 -2.05
C MET A 123 19.01 6.91 -1.73
N ALA A 124 18.69 6.77 -0.44
CA ALA A 124 17.31 6.61 0.01
C ALA A 124 16.44 7.82 -0.35
N PHE A 125 16.97 9.04 -0.21
CA PHE A 125 16.29 10.27 -0.61
C PHE A 125 16.01 10.32 -2.11
N ILE A 126 17.00 10.04 -2.96
CA ILE A 126 16.82 10.04 -4.42
C ILE A 126 15.76 9.02 -4.84
N ARG A 127 15.79 7.82 -4.25
CA ARG A 127 14.78 6.79 -4.50
C ARG A 127 13.38 7.26 -4.11
N LEU A 128 13.23 7.88 -2.93
CA LEU A 128 11.95 8.40 -2.45
C LEU A 128 11.44 9.52 -3.36
N TRP A 129 12.34 10.42 -3.78
CA TRP A 129 12.04 11.51 -4.69
C TRP A 129 11.51 11.00 -6.04
N ALA A 130 12.21 10.02 -6.64
CA ALA A 130 11.76 9.37 -7.86
C ALA A 130 10.44 8.59 -7.68
N GLU A 131 10.25 7.96 -6.51
CA GLU A 131 9.00 7.26 -6.18
C GLU A 131 7.79 8.20 -6.21
N LEU A 132 7.94 9.37 -5.55
CA LEU A 132 6.86 10.32 -5.35
C LEU A 132 6.52 11.10 -6.63
N ILE A 133 7.52 11.48 -7.43
CA ILE A 133 7.32 12.32 -8.61
C ILE A 133 6.98 11.50 -9.85
N ALA A 134 7.64 10.36 -10.06
CA ALA A 134 7.55 9.62 -11.32
C ALA A 134 6.81 8.30 -11.16
N ILE A 135 7.29 7.42 -10.28
CA ILE A 135 6.88 6.01 -10.28
C ILE A 135 5.42 5.85 -9.84
N ARG A 136 5.04 6.42 -8.68
CA ARG A 136 3.67 6.29 -8.16
C ARG A 136 2.65 7.02 -9.04
N PRO A 137 2.87 8.29 -9.46
CA PRO A 137 1.91 8.97 -10.32
C PRO A 137 1.73 8.29 -11.68
N ALA A 138 2.81 7.82 -12.31
CA ALA A 138 2.71 7.11 -13.59
C ALA A 138 1.90 5.82 -13.48
N ALA A 139 2.11 5.02 -12.42
CA ALA A 139 1.33 3.82 -12.18
C ALA A 139 -0.17 4.12 -12.00
N MET A 140 -0.50 5.16 -11.22
CA MET A 140 -1.89 5.59 -11.04
C MET A 140 -2.52 6.12 -12.34
N ALA A 141 -1.75 6.85 -13.16
CA ALA A 141 -2.22 7.36 -14.44
C ALA A 141 -2.56 6.24 -15.42
N VAL A 142 -1.72 5.19 -15.53
CA VAL A 142 -1.99 4.05 -16.41
C VAL A 142 -3.28 3.33 -16.02
N ILE A 143 -3.47 3.06 -14.72
CA ILE A 143 -4.67 2.38 -14.21
C ILE A 143 -5.92 3.26 -14.43
N SER A 144 -5.81 4.56 -14.19
CA SER A 144 -6.93 5.49 -14.39
C SER A 144 -7.29 5.64 -15.87
N LEU A 145 -6.30 5.66 -16.77
CA LEU A 145 -6.52 5.71 -18.21
C LEU A 145 -7.26 4.46 -18.69
N ALA A 146 -6.84 3.29 -18.21
CA ALA A 146 -7.52 2.04 -18.51
C ALA A 146 -8.98 2.08 -18.03
N PHE A 147 -9.24 2.57 -16.81
CA PHE A 147 -10.60 2.75 -16.30
C PHE A 147 -11.46 3.64 -17.22
N GLY A 148 -10.93 4.77 -17.69
CA GLY A 148 -11.63 5.65 -18.64
C GLY A 148 -11.93 4.95 -19.98
N GLN A 149 -11.02 4.12 -20.47
CA GLN A 149 -11.24 3.33 -21.69
C GLN A 149 -12.36 2.29 -21.49
N TYR A 150 -12.28 1.48 -20.43
CA TYR A 150 -13.26 0.40 -20.20
C TYR A 150 -14.69 0.90 -19.97
N ILE A 151 -14.87 2.08 -19.38
CA ILE A 151 -16.22 2.66 -19.19
C ILE A 151 -16.82 3.12 -20.52
N LEU A 152 -15.99 3.65 -21.42
CA LEU A 152 -16.45 4.21 -22.70
C LEU A 152 -16.57 3.15 -23.80
N GLU A 153 -15.84 2.04 -23.71
CA GLU A 153 -15.82 0.99 -24.73
C GLU A 153 -17.22 0.46 -25.10
N PRO A 154 -18.14 0.18 -24.16
CA PRO A 154 -19.49 -0.26 -24.49
C PRO A 154 -20.37 0.84 -25.12
N LEU A 155 -20.12 2.11 -24.78
CA LEU A 155 -20.94 3.25 -25.22
C LEU A 155 -20.63 3.69 -26.65
N PHE A 156 -19.40 3.46 -27.10
CA PHE A 156 -18.93 3.87 -28.43
C PHE A 156 -18.84 2.71 -29.41
N MET A 157 -19.09 1.46 -29.02
CA MET A 157 -19.03 0.30 -29.92
C MET A 157 -20.10 0.41 -31.02
N PRO A 158 -19.76 0.28 -32.33
CA PRO A 158 -18.47 -0.16 -32.92
C PRO A 158 -17.50 0.97 -33.32
N CYS A 159 -17.82 2.23 -33.06
CA CYS A 159 -16.99 3.39 -33.39
C CYS A 159 -15.74 3.50 -32.50
N ALA A 160 -14.70 4.17 -33.01
CA ALA A 160 -13.52 4.48 -32.22
C ALA A 160 -13.84 5.55 -31.15
N ILE A 161 -13.39 5.32 -29.90
CA ILE A 161 -13.58 6.28 -28.80
C ILE A 161 -12.70 7.51 -29.07
N PRO A 162 -13.25 8.74 -29.08
CA PRO A 162 -12.43 9.93 -29.23
C PRO A 162 -11.47 10.11 -28.05
N PRO A 163 -10.19 10.44 -28.28
CA PRO A 163 -9.17 10.49 -27.23
C PRO A 163 -9.46 11.53 -26.14
N MET A 164 -10.17 12.61 -26.49
CA MET A 164 -10.61 13.60 -25.50
C MET A 164 -11.66 13.05 -24.53
N ALA A 165 -12.57 12.19 -24.99
CA ALA A 165 -13.57 11.56 -24.10
C ALA A 165 -12.89 10.64 -23.08
N VAL A 166 -11.91 9.82 -23.52
CA VAL A 166 -11.11 8.98 -22.61
C VAL A 166 -10.41 9.84 -21.57
N LYS A 167 -9.75 10.93 -21.99
CA LYS A 167 -9.06 11.85 -21.07
C LYS A 167 -10.02 12.48 -20.06
N LEU A 168 -11.20 12.93 -20.50
CA LEU A 168 -12.21 13.51 -19.61
C LEU A 168 -12.73 12.47 -18.59
N ALA A 169 -13.11 11.28 -19.06
CA ALA A 169 -13.58 10.20 -18.17
C ALA A 169 -12.50 9.78 -17.17
N THR A 170 -11.25 9.69 -17.62
CA THR A 170 -10.07 9.40 -16.78
C THR A 170 -9.90 10.47 -15.69
N THR A 171 -9.88 11.75 -16.08
CA THR A 171 -9.72 12.89 -15.15
C THR A 171 -10.85 12.96 -14.13
N ILE A 172 -12.10 12.75 -14.55
CA ILE A 172 -13.24 12.69 -13.65
C ILE A 172 -13.07 11.52 -12.67
N GLY A 173 -12.77 10.32 -13.17
CA GLY A 173 -12.60 9.12 -12.36
C GLY A 173 -11.52 9.26 -11.28
N ILE A 174 -10.31 9.70 -11.65
CA ILE A 174 -9.22 9.88 -10.67
C ILE A 174 -9.54 10.99 -9.66
N THR A 175 -10.18 12.07 -10.09
CA THR A 175 -10.57 13.18 -9.19
C THR A 175 -11.64 12.73 -8.21
N SER A 176 -12.63 11.94 -8.65
CA SER A 176 -13.64 11.36 -7.77
C SER A 176 -13.03 10.43 -6.72
N VAL A 177 -12.09 9.57 -7.12
CA VAL A 177 -11.39 8.68 -6.19
C VAL A 177 -10.55 9.47 -5.19
N MET A 178 -9.83 10.50 -5.65
CA MET A 178 -9.07 11.40 -4.77
C MET A 178 -9.98 12.09 -3.75
N TYR A 179 -11.10 12.64 -4.21
CA TYR A 179 -12.08 13.30 -3.36
C TYR A 179 -12.65 12.35 -2.29
N LEU A 180 -13.03 11.12 -2.67
CA LEU A 180 -13.49 10.10 -1.72
C LEU A 180 -12.41 9.75 -0.69
N ASN A 181 -11.15 9.68 -1.11
CA ASN A 181 -10.02 9.42 -0.21
C ASN A 181 -9.83 10.55 0.80
N CYS A 182 -9.95 11.81 0.36
CA CYS A 182 -9.86 12.99 1.21
C CYS A 182 -11.04 13.11 2.19
N MET A 183 -12.26 12.74 1.78
CA MET A 183 -13.43 12.77 2.66
C MET A 183 -13.39 11.68 3.73
N SER A 184 -13.09 10.44 3.32
CA SER A 184 -13.05 9.32 4.25
C SER A 184 -12.30 8.12 3.69
N VAL A 185 -11.18 7.83 4.34
CA VAL A 185 -10.41 6.60 4.10
C VAL A 185 -11.21 5.34 4.43
N THR A 186 -12.17 5.40 5.37
CA THR A 186 -13.02 4.26 5.75
C THR A 186 -13.99 3.87 4.64
N TRP A 187 -14.63 4.86 3.99
CA TRP A 187 -15.48 4.60 2.83
C TRP A 187 -14.69 4.06 1.65
N THR A 188 -13.51 4.64 1.40
CA THR A 188 -12.58 4.16 0.36
C THR A 188 -12.19 2.70 0.60
N ALA A 189 -11.85 2.33 1.84
CA ALA A 189 -11.50 0.96 2.20
C ALA A 189 -12.66 -0.03 1.95
N ARG A 190 -13.91 0.35 2.26
CA ARG A 190 -15.09 -0.48 1.98
C ARG A 190 -15.29 -0.68 0.48
N ILE A 191 -15.18 0.37 -0.32
CA ILE A 191 -15.28 0.31 -1.79
C ILE A 191 -14.17 -0.59 -2.35
N GLN A 192 -12.94 -0.46 -1.85
CA GLN A 192 -11.82 -1.29 -2.27
C GLN A 192 -12.06 -2.79 -1.99
N ILE A 193 -12.62 -3.13 -0.83
CA ILE A 193 -12.99 -4.52 -0.50
C ILE A 193 -14.03 -5.04 -1.50
N LEU A 194 -15.08 -4.27 -1.79
CA LEU A 194 -16.11 -4.65 -2.76
C LEU A 194 -15.53 -4.85 -4.17
N LEU A 195 -14.66 -3.95 -4.63
CA LEU A 195 -13.96 -4.07 -5.91
C LEU A 195 -13.05 -5.30 -5.96
N THR A 196 -12.45 -5.68 -4.84
CA THR A 196 -11.61 -6.88 -4.75
C THR A 196 -12.45 -8.14 -4.96
N PHE A 197 -13.58 -8.25 -4.26
CA PHE A 197 -14.51 -9.36 -4.47
C PHE A 197 -15.06 -9.40 -5.90
N SER A 198 -15.44 -8.24 -6.45
CA SER A 198 -15.93 -8.14 -7.84
C SER A 198 -14.89 -8.62 -8.86
N LYS A 199 -13.62 -8.25 -8.70
CA LYS A 199 -12.54 -8.71 -9.59
C LYS A 199 -12.31 -10.22 -9.49
N LEU A 200 -12.32 -10.78 -8.27
CA LEU A 200 -12.20 -12.24 -8.09
C LEU A 200 -13.36 -12.99 -8.74
N LEU A 201 -14.59 -12.47 -8.61
CA LEU A 201 -15.77 -13.03 -9.27
C LEU A 201 -15.63 -12.98 -10.79
N ALA A 202 -15.20 -11.85 -11.35
CA ALA A 202 -14.98 -11.71 -12.79
C ALA A 202 -13.94 -12.71 -13.32
N ILE A 203 -12.87 -12.96 -12.56
CA ILE A 203 -11.87 -13.99 -12.92
C ILE A 203 -12.51 -15.38 -12.94
N ILE A 204 -13.33 -15.74 -11.94
CA ILE A 204 -14.03 -17.03 -11.91
C ILE A 204 -14.96 -17.18 -13.12
N ILE A 205 -15.71 -16.13 -13.47
CA ILE A 205 -16.59 -16.09 -14.63
C ILE A 205 -15.83 -16.28 -15.95
N ILE A 206 -14.57 -15.85 -16.04
CA ILE A 206 -13.74 -16.07 -17.23
C ILE A 206 -13.19 -17.50 -17.27
N ILE A 207 -12.70 -18.01 -16.13
CA ILE A 207 -12.03 -19.32 -16.06
C ILE A 207 -13.02 -20.47 -16.33
N VAL A 208 -14.19 -20.46 -15.71
CA VAL A 208 -15.13 -21.60 -15.77
C VAL A 208 -15.59 -21.92 -17.20
N PRO A 209 -16.08 -20.94 -18.01
CA PRO A 209 -16.42 -21.18 -19.40
C PRO A 209 -15.20 -21.52 -20.26
N GLY A 210 -14.04 -20.89 -20.01
CA GLY A 210 -12.80 -21.19 -20.75
C GLY A 210 -12.37 -22.64 -20.58
N VAL A 211 -12.44 -23.16 -19.36
CA VAL A 211 -12.15 -24.58 -19.05
C VAL A 211 -13.21 -25.49 -19.66
N TYR A 212 -14.49 -25.13 -19.58
CA TYR A 212 -15.58 -25.89 -20.20
C TYR A 212 -15.39 -26.04 -21.71
N LEU A 213 -15.04 -24.96 -22.41
CA LEU A 213 -14.77 -24.97 -23.86
C LEU A 213 -13.53 -25.80 -24.21
N LEU A 214 -12.47 -25.76 -23.39
CA LEU A 214 -11.29 -26.60 -23.55
C LEU A 214 -11.65 -28.10 -23.50
N PHE A 215 -12.51 -28.50 -22.57
CA PHE A 215 -12.97 -29.90 -22.48
C PHE A 215 -13.91 -30.32 -23.62
N LYS A 216 -14.65 -29.36 -24.20
CA LYS A 216 -15.55 -29.61 -25.33
C LYS A 216 -14.79 -29.76 -26.66
N GLY A 217 -13.51 -29.35 -26.73
CA GLY A 217 -12.69 -29.41 -27.95
C GLY A 217 -13.05 -28.36 -29.01
N GLU A 218 -13.93 -27.41 -28.69
CA GLU A 218 -14.31 -26.32 -29.58
C GLU A 218 -13.34 -25.15 -29.36
N ALA A 219 -12.38 -24.98 -30.28
CA ALA A 219 -11.54 -23.78 -30.30
C ALA A 219 -12.42 -22.56 -30.63
N PRO A 220 -12.45 -21.50 -29.79
CA PRO A 220 -13.26 -20.33 -30.08
C PRO A 220 -12.58 -19.48 -31.16
N TYR A 221 -13.25 -19.38 -32.30
CA TYR A 221 -13.02 -18.51 -33.46
C TYR A 221 -11.83 -18.82 -34.40
N PRO A 222 -12.06 -18.89 -35.72
CA PRO A 222 -10.99 -18.80 -36.71
C PRO A 222 -10.32 -17.42 -36.61
N VAL A 223 -8.98 -17.42 -36.69
CA VAL A 223 -8.17 -16.21 -36.76
C VAL A 223 -8.61 -15.44 -38.01
N PRO A 224 -9.02 -14.16 -37.94
CA PRO A 224 -9.30 -13.39 -39.15
C PRO A 224 -8.02 -13.30 -39.97
N GLU A 225 -8.04 -13.88 -41.17
CA GLU A 225 -6.97 -13.71 -42.15
C GLU A 225 -6.81 -12.20 -42.42
N GLY A 226 -5.59 -11.68 -42.25
CA GLY A 226 -5.27 -10.30 -42.59
C GLY A 226 -5.48 -10.06 -44.10
N PRO A 227 -5.77 -8.83 -44.53
CA PRO A 227 -5.94 -8.54 -45.94
C PRO A 227 -4.60 -8.72 -46.66
N ASN A 228 -4.61 -9.55 -47.70
CA ASN A 228 -3.52 -9.70 -48.66
C ASN A 228 -3.22 -8.37 -49.38
#